data_AF-A0AAV7T4X2-F1
#
_entry.id   AF-A0AAV7T4X2-F1
#
_cell.length_a   1.000
_cell.length_b   1.000
_cell.length_c   1.000
_cell.angle_alpha   90.00
_cell.angle_beta   90.00
_cell.angle_gamma   90.00
#
_symmetry.space_group_name_H-M   'P 1'
#
loop_
_entity.id
_entity.type
_entity.pdbx_description
1 polymer ?
#
loop_
_entity_poly.entity_id
_entity_poly.type
_entity_poly.pdbx_seq_one_letter_code
_entity_poly.pdbx_strand_id
1 'polypeptide(L)' 'ILFCTLNTHKIDMDKLLGGQIGLEDFIFAHVKGIKKEVDVLKSEDALGLTITDNGMGYSFIK' A
#
# COMPACT_ATOMS: atom_id res chain seq x y z
N ILE A 1 -9.86 -0.45 6.08
CA ILE A 1 -8.86 -1.21 5.29
C ILE A 1 -7.95 -0.19 4.64
N LEU A 2 -6.63 -0.39 4.69
CA LEU A 2 -5.67 0.51 4.05
C LEU A 2 -5.56 0.15 2.56
N PHE A 3 -5.18 -1.08 2.24
CA PHE A 3 -5.13 -1.59 0.87
C PHE A 3 -5.28 -3.10 0.87
N CYS A 4 -5.40 -3.70 -0.32
CA CYS A 4 -5.48 -5.14 -0.49
C CYS A 4 -4.38 -5.64 -1.41
N THR A 5 -3.85 -6.84 -1.14
CA THR A 5 -2.96 -7.58 -2.03
C THR A 5 -3.62 -8.86 -2.51
N LEU A 6 -3.23 -9.32 -3.70
CA LEU A 6 -3.71 -10.57 -4.29
C LEU A 6 -2.72 -11.71 -4.02
N ASN A 7 -3.23 -12.84 -3.51
CA ASN A 7 -2.51 -14.10 -3.31
C ASN A 7 -1.30 -14.03 -2.35
N THR A 8 -1.18 -12.99 -1.54
CA THR A 8 -0.13 -12.86 -0.52
C THR A 8 -0.59 -12.01 0.65
N HIS A 9 -0.28 -12.44 1.87
CA HIS A 9 -0.47 -11.64 3.08
C HIS A 9 0.69 -10.65 3.34
N LYS A 10 1.78 -10.77 2.57
CA LYS A 10 2.92 -9.86 2.67
C LYS A 10 2.56 -8.50 2.07
N ILE A 11 3.22 -7.45 2.56
CA ILE A 11 3.13 -6.11 1.97
C ILE A 11 3.98 -6.11 0.70
N ASP A 12 3.36 -6.49 -0.41
CA ASP A 12 3.96 -6.58 -1.74
C ASP A 12 3.14 -5.70 -2.70
N MET A 13 3.72 -4.55 -3.08
CA MET A 13 3.03 -3.54 -3.88
C MET A 13 2.91 -3.93 -5.36
N ASP A 14 3.70 -4.91 -5.83
CA ASP A 14 3.52 -5.51 -7.16
C ASP A 14 2.26 -6.39 -7.22
N LYS A 15 1.81 -6.87 -6.05
CA LYS A 15 0.56 -7.62 -5.87
C LYS A 15 -0.59 -6.76 -5.34
N LEU A 16 -0.45 -5.42 -5.35
CA LEU A 16 -1.51 -4.50 -4.97
C LEU A 16 -2.74 -4.70 -5.88
N LEU A 17 -3.92 -4.70 -5.27
CA LEU A 17 -5.19 -4.80 -5.99
C LEU A 17 -5.35 -3.62 -6.98
N GLY A 18 -5.25 -3.92 -8.27
CA GLY A 18 -5.20 -2.91 -9.35
C GLY A 18 -6.44 -2.81 -10.23
N GLY A 19 -7.53 -3.54 -9.92
CA GLY A 19 -8.81 -3.47 -10.64
C GLY A 19 -9.16 -4.72 -11.47
N GLN A 20 -8.19 -5.60 -11.75
CA GLN A 20 -8.44 -6.95 -12.26
C GLN A 20 -8.31 -7.95 -11.11
N ILE A 21 -9.27 -8.88 -11.03
CA ILE A 21 -9.33 -9.93 -10.00
C ILE A 21 -9.71 -11.23 -10.71
N GLY A 22 -8.88 -12.26 -10.56
CA GLY A 22 -9.20 -13.62 -10.99
C GLY A 22 -10.22 -14.28 -10.07
N LEU A 23 -11.03 -15.19 -10.60
CA LEU A 23 -12.04 -15.91 -9.82
C LEU A 23 -11.46 -16.72 -8.64
N GLU A 24 -10.20 -17.15 -8.77
CA GLU A 24 -9.49 -17.95 -7.78
C GLU A 24 -8.51 -17.12 -6.94
N ASP A 25 -8.49 -15.80 -7.10
CA ASP A 25 -7.60 -14.94 -6.33
C ASP A 25 -8.05 -14.84 -4.87
N PHE A 26 -7.11 -15.07 -3.96
CA PHE A 26 -7.31 -14.76 -2.55
C PHE A 26 -6.96 -13.30 -2.28
N ILE A 27 -7.93 -12.57 -1.72
CA ILE A 27 -7.76 -11.17 -1.36
C ILE A 27 -7.29 -11.07 0.10
N PHE A 28 -6.15 -10.43 0.32
CA PHE A 28 -5.64 -10.10 1.65
C PHE A 28 -5.86 -8.62 1.94
N ALA A 29 -6.72 -8.32 2.92
CA ALA A 29 -6.98 -6.96 3.34
C ALA A 29 -6.00 -6.52 4.43
N HIS A 30 -5.24 -5.45 4.16
CA HIS A 30 -4.29 -4.87 5.11
C HIS A 30 -5.00 -3.82 5.96
N VAL A 31 -4.86 -3.93 7.27
CA VAL A 31 -5.43 -3.01 8.25
C VAL A 31 -4.34 -2.18 8.91
N LYS A 32 -4.73 -1.13 9.63
CA LYS A 32 -3.77 -0.30 10.37
C LYS A 32 -3.03 -1.16 11.39
N GLY A 33 -1.71 -1.16 11.31
CA GLY A 33 -0.82 -1.75 12.30
C GLY A 33 -0.38 -0.74 13.35
N ILE A 34 0.81 -0.94 13.88
CA ILE A 34 1.44 -0.05 14.86
C ILE A 34 1.85 1.26 14.18
N LYS A 35 1.53 2.39 14.83
CA LYS A 35 1.97 3.72 14.38
C LYS A 35 3.50 3.81 14.46
N LYS A 36 4.12 4.29 13.39
CA LYS A 36 5.56 4.58 13.34
C LYS A 36 5.76 6.06 13.05
N GLU A 37 6.77 6.64 13.67
CA GLU A 37 7.25 7.99 13.41
C GLU A 37 8.72 7.87 13.01
N VAL A 38 9.11 8.54 11.92
CA VAL A 38 10.44 8.44 11.31
C VAL A 38 10.87 9.83 10.88
N ASP A 39 12.06 10.25 11.30
CA ASP A 39 12.69 11.48 10.83
C ASP A 39 13.37 11.24 9.49
N VAL A 40 13.16 12.14 8.52
CA VAL A 40 13.75 12.06 7.18
C VAL A 40 14.35 13.42 6.82
N LEU A 41 15.62 13.42 6.41
CA LEU A 41 16.27 14.61 5.84
C LEU A 41 15.93 14.71 4.35
N LYS A 42 15.29 15.81 3.94
CA LYS A 42 15.07 16.11 2.52
C LYS A 42 16.37 16.66 1.90
N SER A 43 17.25 15.78 1.43
CA SER A 43 18.52 16.15 0.79
C SER A 43 18.40 16.45 -0.71
N GLU A 44 17.33 16.00 -1.35
CA GLU A 44 17.07 16.16 -2.79
C GLU A 44 15.68 16.75 -3.02
N ASP A 45 15.44 17.25 -4.24
CA ASP A 45 14.16 17.87 -4.62
C ASP A 45 13.00 16.87 -4.54
N ALA A 46 13.25 15.61 -4.92
CA ALA A 46 12.31 14.50 -4.86
C ALA A 46 12.75 13.43 -3.84
N LEU A 47 11.79 12.88 -3.09
CA LEU A 47 12.05 11.79 -2.14
C LEU A 47 12.07 10.40 -2.78
N GLY A 48 11.76 10.29 -4.08
CA GLY A 48 11.66 9.00 -4.77
C GLY A 48 10.48 8.13 -4.30
N LEU A 49 9.47 8.72 -3.66
CA LEU A 49 8.28 8.01 -3.17
C LEU A 49 7.12 8.15 -4.14
N THR A 50 6.42 7.05 -4.40
CA THR A 50 5.11 7.06 -5.06
C THR A 50 4.02 6.92 -4.00
N ILE A 51 3.07 7.85 -3.99
CA ILE A 51 1.95 7.85 -3.05
C ILE A 51 0.67 7.52 -3.81
N THR A 52 -0.19 6.73 -3.19
CA THR A 52 -1.55 6.43 -3.68
C THR A 52 -2.53 6.50 -2.49
N ASP A 53 -3.82 6.32 -2.76
CA ASP A 53 -4.84 6.19 -1.74
C ASP A 53 -5.79 5.01 -2.02
N ASN A 54 -6.67 4.76 -1.06
CA ASN A 54 -7.66 3.69 -1.12
C ASN A 54 -9.06 4.17 -1.55
N GLY A 55 -9.19 5.39 -2.05
CA GLY A 55 -10.46 6.03 -2.40
C GLY A 55 -11.37 6.37 -1.22
N MET A 56 -10.92 6.15 0.02
CA MET A 56 -11.73 6.30 1.24
C MET A 56 -10.99 7.08 2.34
N GLY A 57 -10.16 8.05 1.95
CA GLY A 57 -9.51 8.98 2.88
C GLY A 57 -8.24 8.45 3.56
N TYR A 58 -7.65 7.37 3.06
CA TYR A 58 -6.33 6.89 3.52
C TYR A 58 -5.32 6.84 2.38
N SER A 59 -4.23 7.59 2.51
CA SER A 59 -3.09 7.56 1.61
C SER A 59 -1.97 6.67 2.15
N PHE A 60 -1.23 6.02 1.26
CA PHE A 60 -0.12 5.12 1.57
C PHE A 60 0.93 5.13 0.46
N ILE A 61 2.14 4.66 0.77
CA ILE A 61 3.26 4.53 -0.18
C ILE A 61 3.04 3.25 -1.03
N LYS A 62 3.12 3.36 -2.35
CA LYS A 62 3.07 2.25 -3.32
C LYS A 62 4.46 1.93 -3.84
#